data_AF-A0A522N5N0-F1
#
_entry.id   AF-A0A522N5N0-F1
#
_cell.length_a   1.000
_cell.length_b   1.000
_cell.length_c   1.000
_cell.angle_alpha   90.00
_cell.angle_beta   90.00
_cell.angle_gamma   90.00
#
_symmetry.space_group_name_H-M   'P 1'
#
loop_
_entity.id
_entity.type
_entity.pdbx_description
1 polymer ?
#
loop_
_entity_poly.entity_id
_entity_poly.type
_entity_poly.pdbx_seq_one_letter_code
_entity_poly.pdbx_strand_id
1 'polypeptide(L)' 'MAEESLECRYLRCSCEVGAAVGEESFCSDHCRVAATHEDDEGVCLCGHRACMLEEGEEQA' A
#
# COMPACT_ATOMS: atom_id res chain seq x y z
N MET A 1 -12.44 21.75 -5.65
CA MET A 1 -12.71 20.47 -4.96
C MET A 1 -11.33 19.98 -4.57
N ALA A 2 -11.02 19.88 -3.28
CA ALA A 2 -9.72 19.34 -2.87
C ALA A 2 -9.77 17.84 -3.18
N GLU A 3 -8.92 17.39 -4.10
CA GLU A 3 -8.66 15.97 -4.30
C GLU A 3 -7.90 15.53 -3.05
N GLU A 4 -8.63 15.14 -2.01
CA GLU A 4 -8.03 14.55 -0.82
C GLU A 4 -7.51 13.17 -1.20
N SER A 5 -6.21 13.10 -1.50
CA SER A 5 -5.49 11.83 -1.63
C SER A 5 -5.66 11.05 -0.33
N LEU A 6 -6.26 9.86 -0.41
CA LEU A 6 -6.32 8.96 0.73
C LEU A 6 -5.05 8.12 0.75
N GLU A 7 -4.60 7.71 1.93
CA GLU A 7 -3.48 6.79 2.07
C GLU A 7 -3.99 5.36 2.29
N CYS A 8 -3.18 4.38 1.89
CA CYS A 8 -3.51 2.99 2.17
C CYS A 8 -3.54 2.76 3.68
N ARG A 9 -4.61 2.14 4.18
CA ARG A 9 -4.77 1.83 5.61
C ARG A 9 -3.77 0.82 6.17
N TYR A 10 -3.01 0.13 5.33
CA TYR A 10 -1.99 -0.81 5.78
C TYR A 10 -0.71 -0.05 6.16
N LEU A 11 -0.24 -0.21 7.40
CA LEU A 11 0.85 0.58 8.00
C LEU A 11 2.17 0.53 7.21
N ARG A 12 2.47 -0.61 6.58
CA ARG A 12 3.68 -0.81 5.76
C ARG A 12 3.51 -0.37 4.30
N CYS A 13 2.33 0.11 3.93
CA CYS A 13 2.03 0.54 2.58
C CYS A 13 2.19 2.06 2.45
N SER A 14 3.01 2.50 1.50
CA SER A 14 3.15 3.92 1.15
C SER A 14 2.39 4.30 -0.11
N CYS A 15 1.35 3.53 -0.47
CA CYS A 15 0.53 3.84 -1.64
C CYS A 15 -0.54 4.88 -1.34
N GLU A 16 -0.65 5.85 -2.23
CA GLU A 16 -1.81 6.75 -2.29
C GLU A 16 -2.98 6.08 -3.03
N VAL A 17 -4.18 6.27 -2.51
CA VAL A 17 -5.45 5.78 -3.04
C VAL A 17 -6.33 6.98 -3.38
N GLY A 18 -6.71 7.10 -4.65
CA GLY A 18 -7.57 8.20 -5.11
C GLY A 18 -9.05 8.06 -4.72
N ALA A 19 -9.47 6.89 -4.25
CA ALA A 19 -10.84 6.64 -3.81
C ALA A 19 -10.88 5.52 -2.76
N ALA A 20 -11.66 5.71 -1.70
CA ALA A 20 -12.02 4.65 -0.77
C ALA A 20 -13.29 3.94 -1.24
N VAL A 21 -13.39 2.65 -0.93
CA VAL A 21 -14.63 1.89 -1.08
C VAL A 21 -15.26 1.79 0.31
N GLY A 22 -16.26 2.63 0.58
CA GLY A 22 -16.84 2.74 1.92
C GLY A 22 -15.90 3.46 2.89
N GLU A 23 -15.57 2.82 4.02
CA GLU A 23 -14.66 3.35 5.05
C GLU A 23 -13.23 2.79 4.93
N GLU A 24 -12.96 2.03 3.86
CA GLU A 24 -11.70 1.32 3.66
C GLU A 24 -10.95 1.87 2.44
N SER A 25 -9.74 2.39 2.68
CA SER A 25 -8.81 2.86 1.65
C SER A 25 -7.66 1.85 1.52
N PHE A 26 -7.85 0.78 0.73
CA PHE A 26 -6.80 -0.19 0.43
C PHE A 26 -6.39 -0.10 -1.04
N CYS A 27 -5.09 -0.03 -1.31
CA CYS A 27 -4.59 0.03 -2.69
C CYS A 27 -4.70 -1.34 -3.39
N SER A 28 -4.69 -2.44 -2.64
CA SER A 28 -4.76 -3.81 -3.16
C SER A 28 -5.37 -4.75 -2.11
N ASP A 29 -5.89 -5.90 -2.57
CA ASP A 29 -6.44 -6.94 -1.70
C ASP A 29 -5.39 -7.45 -0.70
N HIS A 30 -4.12 -7.51 -1.11
CA HIS A 30 -3.00 -7.85 -0.22
C HIS A 30 -2.94 -6.94 1.00
N CYS A 31 -3.06 -5.61 0.84
CA CYS A 31 -3.03 -4.68 1.97
C CYS A 31 -4.24 -4.84 2.88
N ARG A 32 -5.42 -5.15 2.32
CA ARG A 32 -6.62 -5.42 3.10
C ARG A 32 -6.45 -6.66 3.98
N VAL A 33 -5.93 -7.74 3.40
CA VAL A 33 -5.65 -8.98 4.11
C VAL A 33 -4.52 -8.76 5.13
N ALA A 34 -3.39 -8.18 4.75
CA ALA A 34 -2.27 -7.91 5.66
C ALA A 34 -2.66 -7.02 6.85
N ALA A 35 -3.48 -5.99 6.62
CA ALA A 35 -4.00 -5.15 7.70
C ALA A 35 -4.97 -5.90 8.63
N THR A 36 -5.72 -6.87 8.10
CA THR A 36 -6.63 -7.72 8.90
C THR A 36 -5.87 -8.78 9.70
N HIS A 37 -4.78 -9.29 9.14
CA HIS A 37 -3.98 -10.35 9.73
C HIS A 37 -2.87 -9.84 10.68
N GLU A 38 -2.72 -8.51 10.83
CA GLU A 38 -1.61 -7.88 11.55
C GLU A 38 -0.24 -8.41 11.09
N ASP A 39 -0.15 -8.74 9.80
CA ASP A 39 1.05 -9.31 9.21
C ASP A 39 2.08 -8.19 9.02
N ASP A 40 2.98 -8.07 9.99
CA ASP A 40 4.08 -7.08 10.01
C ASP A 40 5.39 -7.70 9.51
N GLU A 41 5.35 -8.56 8.47
CA GLU A 41 6.56 -9.18 7.88
C GLU A 41 7.45 -8.20 7.09
N GLY A 42 7.53 -6.94 7.54
CA GLY A 42 8.54 -5.96 7.12
C GLY A 42 8.14 -5.14 5.90
N VAL A 43 7.83 -5.79 4.76
CA VAL A 43 7.62 -5.10 3.47
C VAL A 43 6.20 -5.32 2.92
N CYS A 44 5.63 -4.26 2.36
CA CYS A 44 4.34 -4.34 1.70
C CYS A 44 4.48 -4.94 0.29
N LEU A 45 3.87 -6.12 0.07
CA LEU A 45 3.92 -6.84 -1.21
C LEU A 45 2.70 -6.54 -2.10
N CYS A 46 2.15 -5.32 -1.99
CA CYS A 46 0.98 -4.92 -2.77
C CYS A 46 1.22 -4.80 -4.29
N GLY A 47 2.47 -4.93 -4.75
CA GLY A 47 2.84 -4.86 -6.16
C GLY A 47 2.94 -3.45 -6.73
N HIS A 48 2.77 -2.41 -5.90
CA HIS A 48 2.91 -1.03 -6.34
C HIS A 48 4.34 -0.52 -6.20
N ARG A 49 4.74 0.33 -7.13
CA ARG A 49 6.07 0.96 -7.13
C ARG A 49 6.38 1.69 -5.83
N ALA A 50 5.40 2.31 -5.19
CA ALA A 50 5.58 3.00 -3.91
C ALA A 50 6.02 2.06 -2.77
N CYS A 51 5.71 0.76 -2.86
CA CYS A 51 6.06 -0.25 -1.86
C CYS A 51 7.19 -1.20 -2.30
N MET A 52 7.46 -1.31 -3.61
CA MET A 52 8.51 -2.18 -4.16
C MET A 52 9.86 -1.47 -4.35
N LEU A 53 10.19 -0.48 -3.51
CA LEU A 53 11.41 0.32 -3.66
C LEU A 53 12.69 -0.31 -3.08
N GLU A 54 12.69 -1.60 -2.77
CA GLU A 54 13.93 -2.31 -2.41
C GLU A 54 14.20 -3.43 -3.43
N GLU A 55 15.39 -3.33 -4.04
CA GLU A 55 16.06 -4.31 -4.92
C GLU A 55 15.77 -4.18 -6.42
N GLY A 56 16.28 -3.11 -7.01
CA GLY A 56 16.36 -2.92 -8.45
C GLY A 56 17.44 -1.96 -8.90
N GLU A 57 18.59 -1.90 -8.22
CA GLU A 57 19.77 -1.22 -8.79
C GLU A 57 21.08 -1.82 -8.26
N GLU A 58 21.38 -3.06 -8.67
CA GLU A 58 22.78 -3.42 -8.94
C GLU A 58 22.98 -3.55 -10.44
N GLN A 59 23.96 -2.79 -10.90
CA GLN A 59 24.17 -2.32 -12.26
C GLN A 59 24.56 -3.44 -13.22
N ALA A 60 24.13 -3.29 -14.48
CA ALA A 60 24.63 -4.05 -15.63
C ALA A 60 26.13 -3.83 -15.86
#